data_AF-A0A961ZA59-F1
#
_entry.id   AF-A0A961ZA59-F1
#
_cell.length_a   1.000
_cell.length_b   1.000
_cell.length_c   1.000
_cell.angle_alpha   90.00
_cell.angle_beta   90.00
_cell.angle_gamma   90.00
#
_symmetry.space_group_name_H-M   'P 1'
#
loop_
_entity.id
_entity.type
_entity.pdbx_description
1 polymer ?
#
loop_
_entity_poly.entity_id
_entity_poly.type
_entity_poly.pdbx_seq_one_letter_code
_entity_poly.pdbx_strand_id
1 'polypeptide(L)'
;GIRHIGETTARVLSRAYGSMEALQAAMAEAQDETSEAYRDLGNIDGIGKVVADAVVEFFGEPHNVEIVDKLLAHVTPEPLEQVATHSPVAGKTVVFTGTLQRLTRSEAKARAERLGAKVAGSVSKKTDYVVAGEEAGSKLKKAKELGVTVLTEDEWIALIDG
;
A
#
# COMPACT_ATOMS: atom_id res chain seq x y z
N GLY A 1 -4.03 -20.41 10.05
CA GLY A 1 -3.96 -18.99 9.66
C GLY A 1 -3.20 -18.22 10.71
N ILE A 2 -2.70 -17.02 10.39
CA ILE A 2 -1.85 -16.24 11.30
C ILE A 2 -2.71 -15.31 12.15
N ARG A 3 -2.47 -15.26 13.47
CA ARG A 3 -3.20 -14.38 14.39
C ARG A 3 -2.97 -12.92 14.01
N HIS A 4 -4.01 -12.08 14.14
CA HIS A 4 -3.98 -10.65 13.79
C HIS A 4 -3.84 -10.32 12.30
N ILE A 5 -3.82 -11.32 11.42
CA ILE A 5 -3.68 -11.11 9.97
C ILE A 5 -5.01 -11.39 9.29
N GLY A 6 -5.65 -10.32 8.85
CA GLY A 6 -6.79 -10.34 7.94
C GLY A 6 -6.40 -9.98 6.51
N GLU A 7 -7.39 -9.89 5.63
CA GLU A 7 -7.23 -9.58 4.21
C GLU A 7 -6.42 -8.30 3.95
N THR A 8 -6.63 -7.24 4.72
CA THR A 8 -5.91 -5.97 4.58
C THR A 8 -4.41 -6.14 4.86
N THR A 9 -4.06 -6.79 5.96
CA THR A 9 -2.65 -7.04 6.35
C THR A 9 -1.99 -8.00 5.37
N ALA A 10 -2.70 -9.04 4.93
CA ALA A 10 -2.22 -9.99 3.93
C ALA A 10 -1.90 -9.31 2.59
N ARG A 11 -2.73 -8.35 2.15
CA ARG A 11 -2.45 -7.54 0.95
C ARG A 11 -1.19 -6.69 1.11
N VAL A 12 -0.99 -6.08 2.28
CA VAL A 12 0.19 -5.26 2.56
C VAL A 12 1.46 -6.10 2.51
N LEU A 13 1.46 -7.29 3.14
CA LEU A 13 2.58 -8.24 3.07
C LEU A 13 2.82 -8.72 1.62
N SER A 14 1.77 -9.13 0.92
CA SER A 14 1.90 -9.61 -0.46
C SER A 14 2.43 -8.53 -1.41
N ARG A 15 2.07 -7.25 -1.20
CA ARG A 15 2.66 -6.13 -1.96
C ARG A 15 4.13 -5.89 -1.62
N ALA A 16 4.52 -6.02 -0.36
CA ALA A 16 5.88 -5.77 0.09
C ALA A 16 6.87 -6.82 -0.41
N TYR A 17 6.48 -8.11 -0.38
CA TYR A 17 7.37 -9.23 -0.73
C TYR A 17 7.18 -9.74 -2.15
N GLY A 18 6.01 -9.52 -2.77
CA GLY A 18 5.74 -9.86 -4.17
C GLY A 18 5.53 -11.34 -4.47
N SER A 19 6.15 -12.25 -3.72
CA SER A 19 5.95 -13.70 -3.82
C SER A 19 5.95 -14.38 -2.45
N MET A 20 5.41 -15.60 -2.39
CA MET A 20 5.39 -16.38 -1.14
C MET A 20 6.81 -16.82 -0.75
N GLU A 21 7.64 -17.15 -1.74
CA GLU A 21 9.03 -17.55 -1.54
C GLU A 21 9.86 -16.39 -0.96
N ALA A 22 9.66 -15.17 -1.48
CA ALA A 22 10.31 -13.97 -0.95
C ALA A 22 9.87 -13.67 0.49
N LEU A 23 8.57 -13.84 0.79
CA LEU A 23 8.05 -13.71 2.15
C LEU A 23 8.68 -14.76 3.09
N GLN A 24 8.68 -16.04 2.71
CA GLN A 24 9.27 -17.12 3.52
C GLN A 24 10.76 -16.86 3.82
N ALA A 25 11.53 -16.47 2.80
CA ALA A 25 12.95 -16.15 2.97
C ALA A 25 13.17 -14.97 3.93
N ALA A 26 12.44 -13.87 3.74
CA ALA A 26 12.53 -12.71 4.62
C ALA A 26 12.15 -13.05 6.07
N MET A 27 11.12 -13.88 6.28
CA MET A 27 10.70 -14.26 7.63
C MET A 27 11.67 -15.23 8.31
N ALA A 28 12.38 -16.05 7.54
CA ALA A 28 13.47 -16.88 8.05
C ALA A 28 14.66 -16.04 8.53
N GLU A 29 14.95 -14.91 7.85
CA GLU A 29 15.98 -13.96 8.26
C GLU A 29 15.52 -13.04 9.42
N ALA A 30 14.22 -12.77 9.51
CA ALA A 30 13.61 -11.91 10.52
C ALA A 30 13.44 -12.56 11.91
N GLN A 31 13.93 -13.79 12.12
CA GLN A 31 13.83 -14.50 13.40
C GLN A 31 14.57 -13.79 14.55
N ASP A 32 15.56 -12.95 14.21
CA ASP A 32 16.22 -12.05 15.14
C ASP A 32 15.59 -10.65 15.04
N GLU A 33 15.05 -10.12 16.15
CA GLU A 33 14.46 -8.77 16.19
C GLU A 33 15.46 -7.65 15.85
N THR A 34 16.76 -7.92 15.93
CA THR A 34 17.83 -6.97 15.56
C THR A 34 18.22 -7.04 14.09
N SER A 35 17.73 -8.05 13.36
CA SER A 35 18.01 -8.25 11.93
C SER A 35 17.45 -7.12 11.07
N GLU A 36 18.07 -6.93 9.90
CA GLU A 36 17.56 -6.00 8.88
C GLU A 36 16.18 -6.43 8.38
N ALA A 37 15.96 -7.73 8.16
CA ALA A 37 14.69 -8.28 7.71
C ALA A 37 13.52 -8.00 8.70
N TYR A 38 13.77 -8.12 10.02
CA TYR A 38 12.75 -7.78 11.01
C TYR A 38 12.46 -6.27 11.03
N ARG A 39 13.49 -5.44 10.88
CA ARG A 39 13.33 -3.98 10.78
C ARG A 39 12.56 -3.59 9.52
N ASP A 40 12.83 -4.23 8.39
CA ASP A 40 12.14 -4.00 7.13
C ASP A 40 10.67 -4.39 7.22
N LEU A 41 10.35 -5.52 7.85
CA LEU A 41 8.98 -5.91 8.14
C LEU A 41 8.25 -4.83 8.97
N GLY A 42 8.91 -4.26 9.98
CA GLY A 42 8.37 -3.17 10.80
C GLY A 42 8.30 -1.81 10.09
N ASN A 43 9.03 -1.61 8.99
CA ASN A 43 8.98 -0.39 8.19
C ASN A 43 7.77 -0.35 7.24
N ILE A 44 7.09 -1.48 7.05
CA ILE A 44 5.89 -1.57 6.20
C ILE A 44 4.71 -0.85 6.88
N ASP A 45 4.12 0.10 6.17
CA ASP A 45 2.99 0.90 6.67
C ASP A 45 1.80 0.01 7.05
N GLY A 46 1.38 0.08 8.32
CA GLY A 46 0.30 -0.76 8.86
C GLY A 46 0.78 -2.06 9.52
N ILE A 47 2.09 -2.34 9.53
CA ILE A 47 2.68 -3.46 10.28
C ILE A 47 3.34 -2.92 11.56
N GLY A 48 2.66 -3.14 12.69
CA GLY A 48 3.23 -2.89 14.02
C GLY A 48 3.91 -4.13 14.59
N LYS A 49 4.63 -3.97 15.72
CA LYS A 49 5.37 -5.07 16.37
C LYS A 49 4.55 -6.35 16.54
N VAL A 50 3.30 -6.25 17.01
CA VAL A 50 2.42 -7.41 17.23
C VAL A 50 2.17 -8.21 15.95
N VAL A 51 2.03 -7.52 14.81
CA VAL A 51 1.83 -8.18 13.51
C VAL A 51 3.16 -8.75 13.02
N ALA A 52 4.25 -7.99 13.14
CA ALA A 52 5.58 -8.44 12.76
C ALA A 52 5.96 -9.74 13.50
N ASP A 53 5.83 -9.75 14.83
CA ASP A 53 6.06 -10.91 15.69
C ASP A 53 5.22 -12.10 15.24
N ALA A 54 3.93 -11.90 14.97
CA ALA A 54 3.02 -12.99 14.58
C ALA A 54 3.38 -13.62 13.22
N VAL A 55 3.85 -12.82 12.25
CA VAL A 55 4.29 -13.34 10.94
C VAL A 55 5.59 -14.12 11.12
N VAL A 56 6.56 -13.54 11.82
CA VAL A 56 7.87 -14.15 12.05
C VAL A 56 7.74 -15.45 12.83
N GLU A 57 6.93 -15.47 13.91
CA GLU A 57 6.63 -16.67 14.70
C GLU A 57 6.02 -17.76 13.81
N PHE A 58 5.04 -17.41 12.98
CA PHE A 58 4.38 -18.39 12.12
C PHE A 58 5.35 -19.09 11.15
N PHE A 59 6.21 -18.33 10.48
CA PHE A 59 7.21 -18.88 9.55
C PHE A 59 8.45 -19.47 10.25
N GLY A 60 8.66 -19.17 11.53
CA GLY A 60 9.68 -19.80 12.37
C GLY A 60 9.31 -21.23 12.78
N GLU A 61 8.03 -21.61 12.69
CA GLU A 61 7.57 -22.96 12.97
C GLU A 61 7.62 -23.86 11.71
N PRO A 62 8.47 -24.91 11.67
CA PRO A 62 8.66 -25.70 10.46
C PRO A 62 7.38 -26.37 9.92
N HIS A 63 6.46 -26.74 10.81
CA HIS A 63 5.20 -27.37 10.42
C HIS A 63 4.27 -26.40 9.67
N ASN A 64 4.32 -25.10 9.97
CA ASN A 64 3.52 -24.09 9.27
C ASN A 64 4.05 -23.88 7.86
N VAL A 65 5.37 -23.82 7.70
CA VAL A 65 6.04 -23.74 6.40
C VAL A 65 5.65 -24.94 5.54
N GLU A 66 5.70 -26.15 6.09
CA GLU A 66 5.32 -27.37 5.37
C GLU A 66 3.85 -27.35 4.91
N ILE A 67 2.93 -26.81 5.73
CA ILE A 67 1.52 -26.66 5.35
C ILE A 67 1.36 -25.67 4.20
N VAL A 68 2.09 -24.55 4.24
CA VAL A 68 2.07 -23.54 3.16
C VAL A 68 2.62 -24.15 1.86
N ASP A 69 3.75 -24.85 1.92
CA ASP A 69 4.38 -25.46 0.74
C ASP A 69 3.47 -26.53 0.11
N LYS A 70 2.79 -27.34 0.92
CA LYS A 70 1.78 -28.30 0.44
C LYS A 70 0.63 -27.62 -0.27
N LEU A 71 0.20 -26.45 0.21
CA LEU A 71 -0.85 -25.69 -0.45
C LEU A 71 -0.37 -25.11 -1.78
N LEU A 72 0.84 -24.53 -1.83
CA LEU A 72 1.44 -23.98 -3.04
C LEU A 72 1.69 -25.03 -4.13
N ALA A 73 1.81 -26.31 -3.75
CA ALA A 73 1.86 -27.41 -4.72
C ALA A 73 0.53 -27.58 -5.50
N HIS A 74 -0.58 -27.06 -4.99
CA HIS A 74 -1.91 -27.15 -5.59
C HIS A 74 -2.46 -25.81 -6.10
N VAL A 75 -1.92 -24.68 -5.64
CA VAL A 75 -2.39 -23.35 -6.02
C VAL A 75 -1.23 -22.44 -6.36
N THR A 76 -1.41 -21.58 -7.36
CA THR A 76 -0.44 -20.53 -7.70
C THR A 76 -1.03 -19.18 -7.29
N PRO A 77 -0.47 -18.50 -6.28
CA PRO A 77 -0.89 -17.15 -5.93
C PRO A 77 -0.68 -16.22 -7.13
N GLU A 78 -1.73 -15.51 -7.54
CA GLU A 78 -1.58 -14.46 -8.54
C GLU A 78 -0.79 -13.28 -7.92
N PRO A 79 0.26 -12.78 -8.59
CA PRO A 79 0.98 -11.61 -8.11
C PRO A 79 0.01 -10.44 -7.92
N LEU A 80 0.00 -9.82 -6.75
CA LEU A 80 -0.61 -8.50 -6.61
C LEU A 80 0.17 -7.55 -7.52
N GLU A 81 -0.54 -6.79 -8.36
CA GLU A 81 0.07 -5.75 -9.20
C GLU A 81 1.02 -4.91 -8.34
N GLN A 82 2.32 -5.02 -8.61
CA GLN A 82 3.33 -4.28 -7.87
C GLN A 82 3.01 -2.81 -8.01
N VAL A 83 2.99 -2.16 -6.86
CA VAL A 83 2.79 -0.74 -6.79
C VAL A 83 4.03 -0.09 -7.39
N ALA A 84 3.90 0.64 -8.50
CA ALA A 84 5.06 1.19 -9.20
C ALA A 84 5.90 2.07 -8.24
N THR A 85 7.06 1.57 -7.81
CA THR A 85 7.99 2.26 -6.89
C THR A 85 8.71 3.44 -7.56
N HIS A 86 8.67 3.51 -8.89
CA HIS A 86 9.18 4.63 -9.70
C HIS A 86 8.05 5.54 -10.22
N SER A 87 6.93 5.60 -9.51
CA SER A 87 5.88 6.55 -9.84
C SER A 87 6.15 7.92 -9.21
N PRO A 88 5.87 9.03 -9.90
CA PRO A 88 5.98 10.38 -9.35
C PRO A 88 5.07 10.62 -8.13
N VAL A 89 4.09 9.74 -7.92
CA VAL A 89 3.15 9.82 -6.78
C VAL A 89 3.42 8.77 -5.70
N ALA A 90 4.50 7.98 -5.81
CA ALA A 90 4.86 6.98 -4.82
C ALA A 90 5.18 7.62 -3.45
N GLY A 91 4.58 7.10 -2.38
CA GLY A 91 4.72 7.61 -1.01
C GLY A 91 3.97 8.92 -0.71
N LYS A 92 3.30 9.51 -1.71
CA LYS A 92 2.61 10.81 -1.60
C LYS A 92 1.17 10.63 -1.13
N THR A 93 0.67 11.56 -0.33
CA THR A 93 -0.73 11.55 0.12
C THR A 93 -1.61 12.34 -0.83
N VAL A 94 -2.61 11.68 -1.43
CA VAL A 94 -3.51 12.25 -2.45
C VAL A 94 -4.94 12.27 -1.95
N VAL A 95 -5.64 13.40 -2.16
CA VAL A 95 -7.08 13.55 -1.84
C VAL A 95 -7.85 13.87 -3.11
N PHE A 96 -8.83 13.03 -3.44
CA PHE A 96 -9.77 13.29 -4.54
C PHE A 96 -11.00 14.05 -4.04
N THR A 97 -11.34 15.17 -4.69
CA THR A 97 -12.52 15.99 -4.37
C THR A 97 -13.26 16.43 -5.62
N GLY A 98 -14.57 16.69 -5.49
CA GLY A 98 -15.45 16.97 -6.61
C GLY A 98 -15.88 15.72 -7.37
N THR A 99 -16.59 15.94 -8.47
CA THR A 99 -17.00 14.94 -9.45
C THR A 99 -15.92 14.84 -10.51
N LEU A 100 -15.31 13.66 -10.62
CA LEU A 100 -14.33 13.34 -11.64
C LEU A 100 -15.07 12.92 -12.93
N GLN A 101 -14.68 13.47 -14.07
CA GLN A 101 -15.34 13.23 -15.36
C GLN A 101 -14.66 12.13 -16.19
N ARG A 102 -13.34 11.96 -16.05
CA ARG A 102 -12.55 10.99 -16.83
C ARG A 102 -12.38 9.65 -16.13
N LEU A 103 -12.42 9.65 -14.81
CA LEU A 103 -12.30 8.46 -13.96
C LEU A 103 -13.41 8.45 -12.93
N THR A 104 -13.93 7.28 -12.60
CA THR A 104 -14.72 7.16 -11.37
C THR A 104 -13.81 7.38 -10.16
N ARG A 105 -14.37 7.88 -9.06
CA ARG A 105 -13.61 8.07 -7.82
C ARG A 105 -12.96 6.77 -7.33
N SER A 106 -13.62 5.63 -7.55
CA SER A 106 -13.10 4.31 -7.20
C SER A 106 -11.90 3.95 -8.06
N GLU A 107 -11.94 4.19 -9.38
CA GLU A 107 -10.81 3.97 -10.29
C GLU A 107 -9.65 4.89 -9.98
N ALA A 108 -9.90 6.17 -9.70
CA ALA A 108 -8.86 7.13 -9.36
C ALA A 108 -8.10 6.72 -8.10
N LYS A 109 -8.82 6.23 -7.07
CA LYS A 109 -8.20 5.66 -5.87
C LYS A 109 -7.38 4.42 -6.19
N ALA A 110 -7.94 3.47 -6.94
CA ALA A 110 -7.25 2.24 -7.30
C ALA A 110 -5.98 2.52 -8.10
N ARG A 111 -6.00 3.48 -9.03
CA ARG A 111 -4.81 3.92 -9.78
C ARG A 111 -3.77 4.57 -8.87
N ALA A 112 -4.19 5.49 -8.00
CA ALA A 112 -3.30 6.13 -7.03
C ALA A 112 -2.60 5.10 -6.12
N GLU A 113 -3.37 4.16 -5.56
CA GLU A 113 -2.84 3.09 -4.70
C GLU A 113 -1.95 2.10 -5.46
N ARG A 114 -2.21 1.86 -6.75
CA ARG A 114 -1.34 1.07 -7.64
C ARG A 114 -0.05 1.80 -8.00
N LEU A 115 -0.01 3.11 -7.82
CA LEU A 115 1.16 3.94 -8.10
C LEU A 115 1.87 4.39 -6.82
N GLY A 116 1.46 3.86 -5.67
CA GLY A 116 2.14 4.03 -4.39
C GLY A 116 1.73 5.26 -3.62
N ALA A 117 0.72 5.97 -4.11
CA ALA A 117 0.12 7.07 -3.38
C ALA A 117 -0.79 6.54 -2.26
N LYS A 118 -0.77 7.24 -1.13
CA LYS A 118 -1.70 7.03 -0.01
C LYS A 118 -2.94 7.89 -0.25
N VAL A 119 -4.10 7.26 -0.38
CA VAL A 119 -5.36 8.00 -0.57
C VAL A 119 -5.92 8.43 0.79
N ALA A 120 -6.08 9.74 0.98
CA ALA A 120 -6.73 10.30 2.17
C ALA A 120 -8.14 10.84 1.87
N GLY A 121 -9.04 10.76 2.85
CA GLY A 121 -10.41 11.29 2.75
C GLY A 121 -10.52 12.79 3.06
N SER A 122 -9.51 13.36 3.71
CA SER A 122 -9.50 14.74 4.21
C SER A 122 -8.18 15.44 3.86
N VAL A 123 -8.27 16.75 3.58
CA VAL A 123 -7.10 17.59 3.30
C VAL A 123 -6.48 18.03 4.63
N SER A 124 -5.18 17.76 4.77
CA SER A 124 -4.35 18.13 5.92
C SER A 124 -3.00 18.68 5.46
N LYS A 125 -2.17 19.16 6.39
CA LYS A 125 -0.79 19.59 6.08
C LYS A 125 0.11 18.46 5.57
N LYS A 126 -0.29 17.20 5.77
CA LYS A 126 0.43 16.01 5.28
C LYS A 126 -0.02 15.60 3.87
N THR A 127 -1.00 16.28 3.30
CA THR A 127 -1.49 16.01 1.94
C THR A 127 -0.52 16.65 0.96
N ASP A 128 0.01 15.86 0.03
CA ASP A 128 0.90 16.34 -1.04
C ASP A 128 0.08 16.86 -2.22
N TYR A 129 -0.96 16.12 -2.64
CA TYR A 129 -1.78 16.46 -3.79
C TYR A 129 -3.27 16.44 -3.49
N VAL A 130 -3.99 17.39 -4.07
CA VAL A 130 -5.46 17.39 -4.13
C VAL A 130 -5.89 17.39 -5.58
N VAL A 131 -6.53 16.30 -6.00
CA VAL A 131 -7.11 16.19 -7.35
C VAL A 131 -8.53 16.74 -7.30
N ALA A 132 -8.75 17.84 -8.02
CA ALA A 132 -10.00 18.58 -8.03
C ALA A 132 -10.77 18.35 -9.33
N GLY A 133 -11.91 17.67 -9.22
CA GLY A 133 -12.93 17.59 -10.27
C GLY A 133 -13.93 18.75 -10.21
N GLU A 134 -14.99 18.66 -11.00
CA GLU A 134 -16.11 19.61 -10.96
C GLU A 134 -16.71 19.68 -9.55
N GLU A 135 -17.08 20.88 -9.11
CA GLU A 135 -17.65 21.11 -7.77
C GLU A 135 -16.74 20.68 -6.58
N ALA A 136 -15.42 20.72 -6.74
CA ALA A 136 -14.45 20.39 -5.68
C ALA A 136 -14.63 21.14 -4.34
N GLY A 137 -15.35 22.27 -4.35
CA GLY A 137 -15.97 22.91 -3.18
C GLY A 137 -15.00 23.24 -2.04
N SER A 138 -15.42 22.91 -0.81
CA SER A 138 -14.75 23.29 0.44
C SER A 138 -13.40 22.58 0.68
N LYS A 139 -13.10 21.46 0.02
CA LYS A 139 -11.80 20.78 0.10
C LYS A 139 -10.74 21.46 -0.77
N LEU A 140 -11.13 22.00 -1.94
CA LEU A 140 -10.25 22.81 -2.78
C LEU A 140 -9.80 24.08 -2.03
N LYS A 141 -10.74 24.75 -1.37
CA LYS A 141 -10.44 25.95 -0.56
C LYS A 141 -9.44 25.64 0.54
N LYS A 142 -9.67 24.54 1.27
CA LYS A 142 -8.77 24.06 2.34
C LYS A 142 -7.38 23.68 1.81
N ALA A 143 -7.29 23.10 0.62
CA ALA A 143 -6.00 22.79 -0.02
C ALA A 143 -5.19 24.06 -0.31
N LYS A 144 -5.85 25.08 -0.88
CA LYS A 144 -5.24 26.40 -1.14
C LYS A 144 -4.79 27.10 0.14
N GLU A 145 -5.60 27.06 1.20
CA GLU A 145 -5.26 27.64 2.51
C GLU A 145 -4.04 26.96 3.16
N LEU A 146 -3.88 25.66 2.95
CA LEU A 146 -2.77 24.87 3.50
C LEU A 146 -1.53 24.84 2.60
N GLY A 147 -1.57 25.48 1.42
CA GLY A 147 -0.47 25.48 0.46
C GLY A 147 -0.21 24.11 -0.19
N VAL A 148 -1.20 23.24 -0.21
CA VAL A 148 -1.11 21.90 -0.81
C VAL A 148 -1.25 22.02 -2.33
N THR A 149 -0.47 21.23 -3.08
CA THR A 149 -0.54 21.23 -4.55
C THR A 149 -1.91 20.73 -5.01
N VAL A 150 -2.59 21.55 -5.82
CA VAL A 150 -3.87 21.19 -6.42
C VAL A 150 -3.63 20.82 -7.87
N LEU A 151 -4.13 19.66 -8.28
CA LEU A 151 -4.09 19.17 -9.66
C LEU A 151 -5.52 19.05 -10.19
N THR A 152 -5.70 19.34 -11.46
CA THR A 152 -6.89 18.95 -12.21
C THR A 152 -6.86 17.45 -12.53
N GLU A 153 -7.99 16.91 -12.96
CA GLU A 153 -8.06 15.50 -13.37
C GLU A 153 -7.11 15.18 -14.55
N ASP A 154 -6.98 16.09 -15.52
CA ASP A 154 -6.07 15.91 -16.64
C ASP A 154 -4.59 16.02 -16.21
N GLU A 155 -4.25 16.95 -15.31
CA GLU A 155 -2.89 17.02 -14.75
C GLU A 155 -2.56 15.79 -13.91
N TRP A 156 -3.53 15.25 -13.17
CA TRP A 156 -3.36 13.99 -12.45
C TRP A 156 -3.07 12.84 -13.42
N ILE A 157 -3.87 12.69 -14.48
CA ILE A 157 -3.67 11.66 -15.52
C ILE A 157 -2.29 11.81 -16.17
N ALA A 158 -1.92 13.02 -16.59
CA ALA A 158 -0.62 13.29 -17.20
C ALA A 158 0.55 13.01 -16.24
N LEU A 159 0.36 13.25 -14.94
CA LEU A 159 1.36 12.95 -13.92
C LEU A 159 1.55 11.44 -13.73
N ILE A 160 0.47 10.65 -13.82
CA ILE A 160 0.53 9.22 -13.55
C ILE A 160 0.80 8.34 -14.78
N ASP A 161 0.55 8.86 -15.99
CA ASP A 161 0.83 8.18 -17.25
C ASP A 161 2.20 8.57 -17.85
N GLY A 162 2.94 9.47 -17.18
CA GLY A 162 4.24 10.01 -17.61
C GLY A 162 5.46 9.30 -17.05
#